data_AF-V4L6B4-F1
#
_entry.id   AF-V4L6B4-F1
#
_cell.length_a   1.000
_cell.length_b   1.000
_cell.length_c   1.000
_cell.angle_alpha   90.00
_cell.angle_beta   90.00
_cell.angle_gamma   90.00
#
_symmetry.space_group_name_H-M   'P 1'
#
loop_
_entity.id
_entity.type
_entity.pdbx_description
1 polymer ?
#
loop_
_entity_poly.entity_id
_entity_poly.type
_entity_poly.pdbx_seq_one_letter_code
_entity_poly.pdbx_strand_id
1 'polypeptide(L)'
;YHDISNVINISGRYDLEKGIEESLGGDFWERIKEHGFIDVERGKIRNRVTEESLMERFKTDMHQACLKIDKECRVLTVHGSDDKVVPVEDAKEFAKIIPNHKLEIVEGADHSYTKHQLQLVSTVVEFIKTMLVKKN
;
A
#
# COMPACT_ATOMS: atom_id res chain seq x y z
N TYR A 1 -8.80 -9.98 -13.14
CA TYR A 1 -7.34 -9.90 -13.02
C TYR A 1 -6.62 -10.93 -13.89
N HIS A 2 -7.16 -11.35 -15.04
CA HIS A 2 -6.48 -12.32 -15.91
C HIS A 2 -5.60 -11.65 -16.99
N ASP A 3 -5.73 -10.33 -17.15
CA ASP A 3 -4.96 -9.46 -18.02
C ASP A 3 -3.78 -8.77 -17.31
N ILE A 4 -3.81 -8.74 -15.97
CA ILE A 4 -2.74 -8.18 -15.15
C ILE A 4 -1.75 -9.29 -14.77
N SER A 5 -0.61 -9.30 -15.45
CA SER A 5 0.45 -10.29 -15.22
C SER A 5 1.41 -9.90 -14.09
N ASN A 6 1.44 -8.63 -13.69
CA ASN A 6 2.41 -8.12 -12.72
C ASN A 6 1.82 -7.00 -11.86
N VAL A 7 2.16 -6.99 -10.57
CA VAL A 7 1.80 -5.93 -9.62
C VAL A 7 3.02 -5.52 -8.82
N ILE A 8 3.18 -4.22 -8.61
CA ILE A 8 4.20 -3.66 -7.71
C ILE A 8 3.48 -2.88 -6.63
N ASN A 9 3.61 -3.35 -5.39
CA ASN A 9 3.09 -2.74 -4.18
C ASN A 9 4.24 -2.04 -3.45
N ILE A 10 4.10 -0.75 -3.14
CA ILE A 10 5.13 0.04 -2.45
C ILE A 10 4.50 0.61 -1.19
N SER A 11 5.04 0.22 -0.03
CA SER A 11 4.57 0.67 1.28
C SER A 11 3.06 0.48 1.52
N GLY A 12 2.48 -0.56 0.92
CA GLY A 12 1.04 -0.81 0.95
C GLY A 12 0.55 -1.23 2.33
N ARG A 13 -0.59 -0.67 2.74
CA ARG A 13 -1.29 -1.04 3.98
C ARG A 13 -2.20 -2.23 3.72
N TYR A 14 -2.09 -3.24 4.57
CA TYR A 14 -2.89 -4.45 4.55
C TYR A 14 -4.17 -4.26 5.36
N ASP A 15 -4.05 -3.71 6.57
CA ASP A 15 -5.19 -3.46 7.46
C ASP A 15 -5.70 -2.03 7.27
N LEU A 16 -6.74 -1.87 6.46
CA LEU A 16 -7.26 -0.55 6.08
C LEU A 16 -8.08 0.14 7.18
N GLU A 17 -8.43 -0.54 8.27
CA GLU A 17 -9.04 0.10 9.44
C GLU A 17 -8.01 0.94 10.21
N LYS A 18 -6.73 0.56 10.14
CA LYS A 18 -5.62 1.26 10.80
C LYS A 18 -5.17 2.52 10.04
N GLY A 19 -4.50 3.41 10.77
CA GLY A 19 -3.88 4.62 10.21
C GLY A 19 -4.85 5.79 10.01
N ILE A 20 -6.15 5.61 10.31
CA ILE A 20 -7.17 6.64 10.14
C ILE A 20 -7.07 7.69 11.24
N GLU A 21 -7.03 7.29 12.50
CA GLU A 21 -6.94 8.20 13.64
C GLU A 21 -5.64 9.02 13.58
N GLU A 22 -4.52 8.40 13.24
CA GLU A 22 -3.23 9.08 13.07
C GLU A 22 -3.24 10.06 11.89
N SER A 23 -4.10 9.83 10.90
CA SER A 23 -4.21 10.67 9.70
C SER A 23 -5.25 11.78 9.80
N LEU A 24 -6.35 11.56 10.52
CA LEU A 24 -7.52 12.44 10.54
C LEU A 24 -7.78 13.08 11.93
N GLY A 25 -7.13 12.57 12.98
CA GLY A 25 -7.40 12.91 14.37
C GLY A 25 -8.42 11.97 15.02
N GLY A 26 -8.39 11.84 16.34
CA GLY A 26 -9.33 10.99 17.10
C GLY A 26 -10.79 11.43 17.06
N ASP A 27 -11.04 12.69 16.69
CA ASP A 27 -12.36 13.30 16.57
C ASP A 27 -12.95 13.22 15.14
N PHE A 28 -12.33 12.46 14.23
CA PHE A 28 -12.70 12.46 12.81
C PHE A 28 -14.17 12.13 12.56
N TRP A 29 -14.75 11.21 13.33
CA TRP A 29 -16.16 10.85 13.19
C TRP A 29 -17.11 11.99 13.57
N GLU A 30 -16.78 12.76 14.60
CA GLU A 30 -17.60 13.89 15.05
C GLU A 30 -17.60 14.97 13.98
N ARG A 31 -16.41 15.33 13.47
CA ARG A 31 -16.24 16.33 12.41
C ARG A 31 -16.92 15.94 11.11
N ILE A 32 -16.88 14.66 10.72
CA ILE A 32 -17.58 14.17 9.52
C ILE A 32 -19.09 14.24 9.72
N LYS A 33 -19.62 13.86 10.89
CA LYS A 33 -21.07 13.96 11.14
C LYS A 33 -21.56 15.40 11.18
N GLU A 34 -20.74 16.32 11.69
CA GLU A 34 -21.10 17.73 11.79
C GLU A 34 -20.99 18.47 10.44
N HIS A 35 -19.92 18.22 9.67
CA HIS A 35 -19.59 19.01 8.48
C HIS A 35 -19.77 18.25 7.16
N GLY A 36 -20.05 16.94 7.22
CA GLY A 36 -20.16 16.04 6.06
C GLY A 36 -18.83 15.57 5.49
N PHE A 37 -17.71 16.24 5.82
CA PHE A 37 -16.39 15.91 5.31
C PHE A 37 -15.25 16.48 6.16
N ILE A 38 -14.03 15.97 5.93
CA ILE A 38 -12.76 16.53 6.42
C ILE A 38 -11.86 16.82 5.23
N ASP A 39 -11.38 18.06 5.11
CA ASP A 39 -10.31 18.38 4.17
C ASP A 39 -8.95 18.04 4.80
N VAL A 40 -8.15 17.26 4.09
CA VAL A 40 -6.82 16.79 4.50
C VAL A 40 -5.79 17.39 3.55
N GLU A 41 -4.84 18.14 4.10
CA GLU A 41 -3.73 18.72 3.34
C GLU A 41 -2.43 17.95 3.60
N ARG A 42 -1.80 17.45 2.55
CA ARG A 42 -0.47 16.80 2.59
C ARG A 42 0.43 17.43 1.54
N GLY A 43 1.27 18.37 1.98
CA GLY A 43 2.12 19.14 1.08
C GLY A 43 1.28 19.93 0.08
N LYS A 44 1.36 19.59 -1.21
CA LYS A 44 0.59 20.24 -2.28
C LYS A 44 -0.77 19.57 -2.57
N ILE A 45 -1.04 18.43 -1.94
CA ILE A 45 -2.26 17.66 -2.18
C ILE A 45 -3.30 18.06 -1.15
N ARG A 46 -4.52 18.34 -1.63
CA ARG A 46 -5.71 18.56 -0.81
C ARG A 46 -6.76 17.52 -1.19
N ASN A 47 -7.16 16.72 -0.23
CA ASN A 47 -8.18 15.69 -0.43
C ASN A 47 -9.35 15.94 0.51
N ARG A 48 -10.56 15.63 0.05
CA ARG A 48 -11.76 15.64 0.86
C ARG A 48 -12.13 14.22 1.25
N VAL A 49 -12.19 13.95 2.55
CA VAL A 49 -12.62 12.67 3.12
C VAL A 49 -14.07 12.78 3.54
N THR A 50 -14.92 11.86 3.08
CA THR A 50 -16.35 11.81 3.39
C THR A 50 -16.64 10.54 4.21
N GLU A 51 -17.82 10.49 4.83
CA GLU A 51 -18.29 9.25 5.46
C GLU A 51 -18.29 8.08 4.46
N GLU A 52 -18.77 8.32 3.23
CA GLU A 52 -18.80 7.32 2.17
C GLU A 52 -17.40 6.75 1.87
N SER A 53 -16.39 7.59 1.66
CA SER A 53 -15.04 7.11 1.34
C SER A 53 -14.36 6.38 2.50
N LEU A 54 -14.69 6.74 3.75
CA LEU A 54 -14.26 5.97 4.92
C LEU A 54 -14.95 4.61 4.98
N MET A 55 -16.26 4.56 4.74
CA MET A 55 -17.00 3.30 4.75
C MET A 55 -16.55 2.37 3.61
N GLU A 56 -16.22 2.90 2.43
CA GLU A 56 -15.60 2.13 1.35
C GLU A 56 -14.26 1.54 1.77
N ARG A 57 -13.42 2.35 2.41
CA ARG A 57 -12.13 1.89 2.93
C ARG A 57 -12.29 0.78 3.96
N PHE A 58 -13.20 0.92 4.94
CA PHE A 58 -13.43 -0.11 5.96
C PHE A 58 -14.02 -1.39 5.39
N LYS A 59 -14.85 -1.30 4.35
CA LYS A 59 -15.41 -2.47 3.67
C LYS A 59 -14.39 -3.20 2.79
N THR A 60 -13.25 -2.59 2.50
CA THR A 60 -12.24 -3.18 1.63
C THR A 60 -11.45 -4.25 2.37
N ASP A 61 -11.80 -5.50 2.14
CA ASP A 61 -11.09 -6.66 2.67
C ASP A 61 -9.87 -6.98 1.80
N MET A 62 -8.68 -6.57 2.26
CA MET A 62 -7.41 -6.85 1.57
C MET A 62 -7.05 -8.33 1.56
N HIS A 63 -7.47 -9.11 2.57
CA HIS A 63 -7.26 -10.56 2.57
C HIS A 63 -7.97 -11.20 1.37
N GLN A 64 -9.25 -10.89 1.21
CA GLN A 64 -10.05 -11.38 0.10
C GLN A 64 -9.57 -10.83 -1.24
N ALA A 65 -9.07 -9.60 -1.28
CA ALA A 65 -8.46 -9.05 -2.48
C ALA A 65 -7.19 -9.82 -2.89
N CYS A 66 -6.33 -10.18 -1.94
CA CYS A 66 -5.11 -10.96 -2.18
C CYS A 66 -5.41 -12.35 -2.71
N LEU A 67 -6.43 -13.03 -2.17
CA LEU A 67 -6.85 -14.36 -2.62
C LEU A 67 -7.37 -14.38 -4.07
N LYS A 68 -7.81 -13.23 -4.59
CA LYS A 68 -8.30 -13.08 -5.97
C LYS A 68 -7.19 -12.77 -6.97
N ILE A 69 -5.95 -12.57 -6.52
CA ILE A 69 -4.80 -12.38 -7.40
C ILE A 69 -4.51 -13.70 -8.11
N ASP A 70 -4.38 -13.63 -9.43
CA ASP A 70 -4.09 -14.80 -10.25
C ASP A 70 -2.74 -15.42 -9.84
N LYS A 71 -2.65 -16.76 -9.83
CA LYS A 71 -1.44 -17.47 -9.42
C LYS A 71 -0.25 -17.19 -10.34
N GLU A 72 -0.53 -16.87 -11.60
CA GLU A 72 0.48 -16.49 -12.58
C GLU A 72 0.88 -15.01 -12.47
N CYS A 73 0.11 -14.20 -11.75
CA CYS A 73 0.42 -12.80 -11.50
C CYS A 73 1.62 -12.69 -10.56
N ARG A 74 2.71 -12.07 -11.04
CA ARG A 74 3.90 -11.82 -10.23
C ARG A 74 3.73 -10.55 -9.42
N VAL A 75 3.87 -10.65 -8.11
CA VAL A 75 3.73 -9.50 -7.21
C VAL A 75 5.07 -9.19 -6.56
N LEU A 76 5.50 -7.93 -6.62
CA LEU A 76 6.58 -7.40 -5.79
C LEU A 76 5.96 -6.52 -4.71
N THR A 77 6.35 -6.71 -3.45
CA THR A 77 6.15 -5.70 -2.41
C THR A 77 7.49 -5.16 -1.97
N VAL A 78 7.67 -3.84 -1.99
CA VAL A 78 8.83 -3.16 -1.40
C VAL A 78 8.33 -2.35 -0.20
N HIS A 79 8.97 -2.53 0.96
CA HIS A 79 8.60 -1.83 2.19
C HIS A 79 9.83 -1.37 2.96
N GLY A 80 9.77 -0.20 3.59
CA GLY A 80 10.85 0.29 4.45
C GLY A 80 10.74 -0.24 5.89
N SER A 81 11.84 -0.65 6.52
CA SER A 81 11.81 -1.14 7.91
C SER A 81 11.42 -0.06 8.92
N ASP A 82 11.74 1.21 8.62
CA ASP A 82 11.55 2.37 9.49
C ASP A 82 10.30 3.17 9.08
N ASP A 83 9.39 2.54 8.32
CA ASP A 83 8.12 3.11 7.93
C ASP A 83 7.22 3.31 9.15
N LYS A 84 7.07 4.58 9.56
CA LYS A 84 6.21 4.99 10.69
C LYS A 84 4.77 5.28 10.27
N VAL A 85 4.46 5.24 8.98
CA VAL A 85 3.11 5.49 8.46
C VAL A 85 2.40 4.17 8.32
N VAL A 86 3.00 3.19 7.64
CA VAL A 86 2.47 1.84 7.45
C VAL A 86 3.44 0.83 8.05
N PRO A 87 3.02 0.06 9.06
CA PRO A 87 3.88 -0.95 9.68
C PRO A 87 4.42 -1.94 8.65
N VAL A 88 5.69 -2.33 8.80
CA VAL A 88 6.33 -3.31 7.91
C VAL A 88 5.66 -4.69 7.97
N GLU A 89 4.93 -4.97 9.05
CA GLU A 89 4.10 -6.17 9.24
C GLU A 89 3.04 -6.32 8.16
N ASP A 90 2.47 -5.22 7.66
CA ASP A 90 1.47 -5.27 6.59
C ASP A 90 2.05 -5.88 5.30
N ALA A 91 3.30 -5.57 4.96
CA ALA A 91 4.01 -6.18 3.85
C ALA A 91 4.20 -7.69 4.03
N LYS A 92 4.42 -8.13 5.28
CA LYS A 92 4.53 -9.55 5.63
C LYS A 92 3.19 -10.26 5.51
N GLU A 93 2.07 -9.61 5.84
CA GLU A 93 0.73 -10.19 5.65
C GLU A 93 0.42 -10.43 4.16
N PHE A 94 0.74 -9.47 3.28
CA PHE A 94 0.63 -9.68 1.83
C PHE A 94 1.42 -10.90 1.35
N ALA A 95 2.67 -11.02 1.80
CA ALA A 95 3.58 -12.11 1.40
C ALA A 95 3.10 -13.50 1.83
N LYS A 96 2.31 -13.62 2.91
CA LYS A 96 1.74 -14.91 3.37
C LYS A 96 0.63 -15.43 2.47
N ILE A 97 -0.09 -14.54 1.78
CA ILE A 97 -1.36 -14.86 1.11
C ILE A 97 -1.17 -14.93 -0.40
N ILE A 98 -0.35 -14.03 -0.97
CA ILE A 98 -0.18 -13.91 -2.42
C ILE A 98 0.77 -15.03 -2.90
N PRO A 99 0.34 -15.87 -3.86
CA PRO A 99 1.05 -17.10 -4.22
C PRO A 99 2.40 -16.88 -4.92
N ASN A 100 2.47 -15.93 -5.86
CA ASN A 100 3.67 -15.62 -6.65
C ASN A 100 4.20 -14.24 -6.25
N HIS A 101 4.71 -14.18 -5.03
CA HIS A 101 5.10 -12.94 -4.36
C HIS A 101 6.60 -12.89 -4.08
N LYS A 102 7.19 -11.70 -4.29
CA LYS A 102 8.51 -11.32 -3.77
C LYS A 102 8.32 -10.18 -2.78
N LEU A 103 8.83 -10.35 -1.57
CA LEU A 103 8.93 -9.31 -0.55
C LEU A 103 10.37 -8.76 -0.51
N GLU A 104 10.51 -7.45 -0.59
CA GLU A 104 11.77 -6.73 -0.39
C GLU A 104 11.59 -5.75 0.78
N ILE A 105 12.34 -5.94 1.86
CA ILE A 105 12.41 -4.98 2.96
C ILE A 105 13.68 -4.15 2.82
N VAL A 106 13.53 -2.84 2.72
CA VAL A 106 14.64 -1.89 2.67
C VAL A 106 14.95 -1.42 4.08
N GLU A 107 16.03 -1.94 4.64
CA GLU A 107 16.49 -1.60 5.98
C GLU A 107 16.78 -0.09 6.11
N GLY A 108 16.29 0.53 7.18
CA GLY A 108 16.41 1.96 7.48
C GLY A 108 15.52 2.88 6.61
N ALA A 109 14.73 2.37 5.68
CA ALA A 109 13.87 3.21 4.83
C ALA A 109 12.58 3.63 5.54
N ASP A 110 12.25 4.92 5.38
CA ASP A 110 10.96 5.47 5.79
C ASP A 110 9.89 5.24 4.70
N HIS A 111 8.65 5.64 4.99
CA HIS A 111 7.50 5.47 4.08
C HIS A 111 7.71 6.05 2.67
N SER A 112 8.48 7.15 2.57
CA SER A 112 8.72 7.88 1.33
C SER A 112 10.07 7.56 0.70
N TYR A 113 10.81 6.60 1.28
CA TYR A 113 12.17 6.25 0.90
C TYR A 113 13.10 7.46 0.80
N THR A 114 12.98 8.46 1.67
CA THR A 114 13.64 9.78 1.53
C THR A 114 15.15 9.67 1.28
N LYS A 115 15.82 8.70 1.93
CA LYS A 115 17.26 8.42 1.78
C LYS A 115 17.56 7.15 0.97
N HIS A 116 16.55 6.46 0.48
CA HIS A 116 16.65 5.14 -0.14
C HIS A 116 16.00 5.06 -1.54
N GLN A 117 15.70 6.21 -2.16
CA GLN A 117 15.03 6.27 -3.46
C GLN A 117 15.78 5.49 -4.55
N LEU A 118 17.11 5.58 -4.59
CA LEU A 118 17.91 4.84 -5.58
C LEU A 118 17.79 3.33 -5.40
N GLN A 119 17.74 2.85 -4.16
CA GLN A 119 17.55 1.43 -3.87
C GLN A 119 16.15 0.97 -4.27
N LEU A 120 15.11 1.72 -3.91
CA LEU A 120 13.73 1.45 -4.35
C LEU A 120 13.65 1.35 -5.88
N VAL A 121 14.21 2.33 -6.59
CA VAL A 121 14.22 2.36 -8.05
C VAL A 121 14.97 1.15 -8.62
N SER A 122 16.14 0.80 -8.09
CA SER A 122 16.89 -0.38 -8.56
C SER A 122 16.08 -1.65 -8.40
N THR A 123 15.51 -1.89 -7.22
CA THR A 123 14.68 -3.07 -6.93
C THR A 123 13.49 -3.18 -7.88
N VAL A 124 12.77 -2.08 -8.10
CA VAL A 124 11.61 -2.04 -9.00
C VAL A 124 12.04 -2.29 -10.45
N VAL A 125 13.10 -1.63 -10.92
CA VAL A 125 13.59 -1.77 -12.30
C VAL A 125 14.12 -3.18 -12.55
N GLU A 126 14.84 -3.78 -11.62
CA GLU A 126 15.30 -5.16 -11.71
C GLU A 126 14.13 -6.13 -11.83
N PHE A 127 13.11 -5.97 -10.97
CA PHE A 127 11.90 -6.79 -11.06
C PHE A 127 11.26 -6.67 -12.45
N ILE A 128 11.06 -5.45 -12.96
CA ILE A 128 10.52 -5.21 -14.31
C ILE A 128 11.41 -5.85 -15.40
N LYS A 129 12.74 -5.75 -15.30
CA LYS A 129 13.66 -6.37 -16.27
C LYS A 129 13.52 -7.89 -16.31
N THR A 130 13.33 -8.55 -15.16
CA THR A 130 13.06 -10.00 -15.14
C THR A 130 11.74 -10.40 -15.81
N MET A 131 10.88 -9.43 -16.14
CA MET A 131 9.63 -9.65 -16.90
C MET A 131 9.89 -9.62 -18.41
N LEU A 132 10.74 -8.71 -18.86
CA LEU A 132 11.04 -8.53 -20.28
C LEU A 132 11.81 -9.73 -20.86
N VAL A 133 12.65 -10.37 -20.04
CA VAL A 133 13.45 -11.54 -20.47
C VAL A 133 12.60 -12.82 -20.59
N LYS A 134 11.48 -12.95 -19.88
CA LYS A 134 10.61 -14.14 -19.91
C LYS A 134 9.59 -14.15 -21.07
N LYS A 135 9.52 -13.08 -21.87
CA LYS A 135 8.59 -12.97 -23.01
C LYS A 135 9.17 -13.45 -24.35
N ASN A 136 10.38 -14.00 -24.35
CA ASN A 136 11.04 -14.65 -25.48
C ASN A 136 11.15 -16.15 -25.24
#